data_AF-A0A1W9PP00-F1
#
_entry.id   AF-A0A1W9PP00-F1
#
_cell.length_a   1.000
_cell.length_b   1.000
_cell.length_c   1.000
_cell.angle_alpha   90.00
_cell.angle_beta   90.00
_cell.angle_gamma   90.00
#
_symmetry.space_group_name_H-M   'P 1'
#
loop_
_entity.id
_entity.type
_entity.pdbx_description
1 polymer ?
#
loop_
_entity_poly.entity_id
_entity_poly.type
_entity_poly.pdbx_seq_one_letter_code
_entity_poly.pdbx_strand_id
1 'polypeptide(L)'
;MSKQTKAMQKKISRLQKELAAEIEDVIRAYGKPMDMQEIIDHYPDNERKKMSDAKTLKQYISMGLGYMISQGIIKELPKTPDGRYLLELV
;
A
#
# COMPACT_ATOMS: atom_id res chain seq x y z
N MET A 1 23.92 6.46 15.28
CA MET A 1 22.58 5.83 15.30
C MET A 1 22.51 4.79 16.41
N SER A 2 21.53 4.87 17.33
CA SER A 2 21.42 3.94 18.47
C SER A 2 20.94 2.53 18.02
N LYS A 3 21.30 1.48 18.78
CA LYS A 3 20.84 0.09 18.53
C LYS A 3 19.30 -0.02 18.50
N GLN A 4 18.59 0.79 19.29
CA GLN A 4 17.13 0.85 19.31
C GLN A 4 16.53 1.38 17.99
N THR A 5 17.19 2.37 17.37
CA THR A 5 16.74 2.95 16.09
C THR A 5 16.79 1.92 14.97
N LYS A 6 17.83 1.07 14.93
CA LYS A 6 17.99 0.02 13.92
C LYS A 6 16.92 -1.08 14.01
N ALA A 7 16.55 -1.49 15.24
CA ALA A 7 15.52 -2.50 15.45
C ALA A 7 14.13 -2.00 15.02
N MET A 8 13.82 -0.74 15.31
CA MET A 8 12.58 -0.08 14.89
C MET A 8 12.49 0.01 13.36
N GLN A 9 13.56 0.47 12.70
CA GLN A 9 13.65 0.53 11.24
C GLN A 9 13.43 -0.82 10.58
N LYS A 10 14.00 -1.90 11.13
CA LYS A 10 13.81 -3.26 10.62
C LYS A 10 12.34 -3.71 10.72
N LYS A 11 11.64 -3.37 11.81
CA LYS A 11 10.21 -3.68 11.98
C LYS A 11 9.35 -2.90 10.99
N ILE A 12 9.61 -1.60 10.81
CA ILE A 12 8.89 -0.76 9.85
C ILE A 12 9.09 -1.27 8.42
N SER A 13 10.32 -1.58 8.04
CA SER A 13 10.62 -2.13 6.71
C SER A 13 9.93 -3.47 6.46
N ARG A 14 9.85 -4.35 7.48
CA ARG A 14 9.09 -5.60 7.37
C ARG A 14 7.61 -5.34 7.14
N LEU A 15 7.01 -4.46 7.94
CA LEU A 15 5.60 -4.10 7.81
C LEU A 15 5.28 -3.48 6.44
N GLN A 16 6.15 -2.60 5.94
CA GLN A 16 6.02 -2.01 4.59
C GLN A 16 6.00 -3.08 3.49
N LYS A 17 6.86 -4.09 3.59
CA LYS A 17 6.91 -5.21 2.63
C LYS A 17 5.67 -6.08 2.69
N GLU A 18 5.19 -6.39 3.89
CA GLU A 18 3.95 -7.16 4.09
C GLU A 18 2.76 -6.42 3.48
N LEU A 19 2.63 -5.13 3.76
CA LEU A 19 1.57 -4.28 3.19
C LEU A 19 1.68 -4.17 1.67
N ALA A 20 2.89 -4.02 1.14
CA ALA A 20 3.11 -3.96 -0.30
C ALA A 20 2.71 -5.26 -1.00
N ALA A 21 3.01 -6.42 -0.42
CA ALA A 21 2.55 -7.70 -0.96
C ALA A 21 1.02 -7.81 -0.94
N GLU A 22 0.37 -7.43 0.17
CA GLU A 22 -1.09 -7.40 0.28
C GLU A 22 -1.72 -6.49 -0.81
N ILE A 23 -1.14 -5.32 -1.08
CA ILE A 23 -1.62 -4.37 -2.10
C ILE A 23 -1.34 -4.87 -3.52
N GLU A 24 -0.16 -5.45 -3.76
CA GLU A 24 0.21 -6.03 -5.05
C GLU A 24 -0.77 -7.14 -5.45
N ASP A 25 -1.13 -8.02 -4.51
CA ASP A 25 -2.12 -9.07 -4.73
C ASP A 25 -3.49 -8.50 -5.11
N VAL A 26 -3.91 -7.40 -4.47
CA VAL A 26 -5.14 -6.68 -4.85
C VAL A 26 -5.03 -6.19 -6.29
N ILE A 27 -4.02 -5.41 -6.65
CA ILE A 27 -3.90 -4.86 -8.01
C ILE A 27 -3.80 -5.98 -9.06
N ARG A 28 -3.04 -7.05 -8.78
CA ARG A 28 -2.93 -8.23 -9.67
C ARG A 28 -4.26 -8.94 -9.85
N ALA A 29 -5.06 -9.09 -8.80
CA ALA A 29 -6.35 -9.78 -8.87
C ALA A 29 -7.36 -9.08 -9.79
N TYR A 30 -7.33 -7.74 -9.85
CA TYR A 30 -8.21 -6.96 -10.73
C TYR A 30 -7.65 -6.77 -12.14
N GLY A 31 -6.34 -6.91 -12.34
CA GLY A 31 -5.69 -6.84 -13.65
C GLY A 31 -5.81 -5.48 -14.35
N LYS A 32 -6.07 -4.41 -13.59
CA LYS A 32 -6.20 -3.04 -14.08
C LYS A 32 -5.55 -2.06 -13.10
N PRO A 33 -5.15 -0.86 -13.56
CA PRO A 33 -4.75 0.21 -12.66
C PRO A 33 -5.89 0.56 -11.69
N MET A 34 -5.54 0.83 -10.43
CA MET A 34 -6.49 1.12 -9.36
C MET A 34 -6.09 2.40 -8.63
N ASP A 35 -7.07 3.20 -8.22
CA ASP A 35 -6.81 4.29 -7.28
C ASP A 35 -6.73 3.81 -5.82
N MET A 36 -6.28 4.68 -4.92
CA MET A 36 -6.14 4.36 -3.50
C MET A 36 -7.46 3.93 -2.85
N GLN A 37 -8.60 4.52 -3.22
CA GLN A 37 -9.90 4.17 -2.66
C GLN A 37 -10.35 2.80 -3.17
N GLU A 38 -10.16 2.50 -4.45
CA GLU A 38 -10.40 1.15 -5.00
C GLU A 38 -9.56 0.09 -4.26
N ILE A 39 -8.29 0.36 -3.97
CA ILE A 39 -7.43 -0.56 -3.20
C ILE A 39 -7.96 -0.78 -1.78
N ILE A 40 -8.46 0.26 -1.11
CA ILE A 40 -9.06 0.16 0.23
C ILE A 40 -10.33 -0.70 0.20
N ASP A 41 -11.20 -0.45 -0.78
CA ASP A 41 -12.49 -1.12 -0.92
C ASP A 41 -12.30 -2.62 -1.20
N HIS A 42 -11.29 -2.93 -2.02
CA HIS A 42 -10.92 -4.29 -2.40
C HIS A 42 -9.87 -4.94 -1.50
N TYR A 43 -9.43 -4.26 -0.43
CA TYR A 43 -8.43 -4.79 0.50
C TYR A 43 -8.94 -6.09 1.16
N PRO A 44 -8.10 -7.14 1.27
CA PRO A 44 -8.51 -8.44 1.78
C PRO A 44 -9.06 -8.34 3.21
N ASP A 45 -10.04 -9.19 3.54
CA ASP A 45 -10.62 -9.31 4.88
C ASP A 45 -9.70 -10.09 5.84
N ASN A 46 -8.47 -9.63 5.96
CA ASN A 46 -7.45 -10.19 6.85
C ASN A 46 -7.56 -9.62 8.28
N GLU A 47 -6.80 -10.18 9.22
CA GLU A 47 -6.78 -9.69 10.60
C GLU A 47 -6.49 -8.19 10.69
N ARG A 48 -5.66 -7.66 9.79
CA ARG A 48 -5.35 -6.23 9.74
C ARG A 48 -6.59 -5.38 9.44
N LYS A 49 -7.41 -5.75 8.45
CA LYS A 49 -8.68 -5.07 8.15
C LYS A 49 -9.68 -5.20 9.30
N LYS A 50 -9.73 -6.35 9.96
CA LYS A 50 -10.63 -6.62 11.10
C LYS A 50 -10.26 -5.83 12.37
N MET A 51 -8.97 -5.64 12.61
CA MET A 51 -8.46 -4.98 13.82
C MET A 51 -8.21 -3.48 13.66
N SER A 52 -8.20 -2.97 12.42
CA SER A 52 -7.94 -1.56 12.14
C SER A 52 -9.23 -0.80 11.93
N ASP A 53 -9.33 0.40 12.52
CA ASP A 53 -10.32 1.37 12.06
C ASP A 53 -9.99 1.87 10.64
N ALA A 54 -10.95 2.53 9.99
CA ALA A 54 -10.81 3.01 8.62
C ALA A 54 -9.64 3.98 8.41
N LYS A 55 -9.28 4.77 9.43
CA LYS A 55 -8.16 5.72 9.36
C LYS A 55 -6.83 4.98 9.45
N THR A 56 -6.71 4.02 10.35
CA THR A 56 -5.52 3.18 10.52
C THR A 56 -5.27 2.34 9.26
N LEU A 57 -6.32 1.75 8.68
CA LEU A 57 -6.21 1.00 7.43
C LEU A 57 -5.70 1.89 6.27
N LYS A 58 -6.24 3.11 6.15
CA LYS A 58 -5.77 4.09 5.17
C LYS A 58 -4.28 4.40 5.33
N GLN A 59 -3.82 4.60 6.56
CA GLN A 59 -2.40 4.86 6.84
C GLN A 59 -1.50 3.68 6.45
N TYR A 60 -1.94 2.45 6.73
CA TYR A 60 -1.21 1.25 6.31
C TYR A 60 -1.14 1.13 4.79
N ILE A 61 -2.25 1.33 4.09
CA ILE A 61 -2.26 1.30 2.63
C ILE A 61 -1.33 2.38 2.07
N SER A 62 -1.42 3.63 2.57
CA SER A 62 -0.49 4.70 2.18
C SER A 62 0.98 4.33 2.41
N MET A 63 1.29 3.66 3.52
CA MET A 63 2.66 3.25 3.83
C MET A 63 3.16 2.13 2.91
N GLY A 64 2.31 1.16 2.57
CA GLY A 64 2.62 0.11 1.59
C GLY A 64 2.82 0.71 0.20
N LEU A 65 1.91 1.58 -0.25
CA LEU A 65 2.01 2.29 -1.52
C LEU A 65 3.29 3.13 -1.62
N GLY A 66 3.62 3.90 -0.59
CA GLY A 66 4.85 4.69 -0.54
C GLY A 66 6.11 3.82 -0.66
N TYR A 67 6.11 2.63 -0.05
CA TYR A 67 7.18 1.66 -0.24
C TYR A 67 7.22 1.17 -1.70
N MET A 68 6.10 0.75 -2.27
CA MET A 68 6.04 0.26 -3.65
C MET A 68 6.52 1.31 -4.67
N ILE A 69 6.12 2.58 -4.51
CA ILE A 69 6.61 3.70 -5.34
C ILE A 69 8.12 3.86 -5.18
N SER A 70 8.64 3.84 -3.95
CA SER A 70 10.09 3.99 -3.69
C SER A 70 10.93 2.85 -4.28
N GLN A 71 10.33 1.67 -4.47
CA GLN A 71 10.98 0.50 -5.06
C GLN A 71 10.75 0.40 -6.58
N GLY A 72 9.93 1.29 -7.16
CA GLY A 72 9.57 1.22 -8.58
C GLY A 72 8.67 0.03 -8.94
N ILE A 73 7.95 -0.54 -7.97
CA ILE A 73 7.01 -1.66 -8.18
C ILE A 73 5.70 -1.16 -8.79
N ILE A 74 5.27 0.05 -8.41
CA ILE A 74 4.14 0.74 -9.01
C ILE A 74 4.56 2.10 -9.53
N LYS A 75 3.86 2.56 -10.57
CA LYS A 75 3.96 3.92 -11.08
C LYS A 75 2.61 4.62 -10.97
N GLU A 76 2.66 5.91 -10.73
CA GLU A 76 1.49 6.78 -10.80
C GLU A 76 1.20 7.10 -12.27
N LEU A 77 -0.02 6.82 -12.71
CA LEU A 77 -0.51 7.20 -14.02
C LEU A 77 -0.96 8.67 -14.03
N PRO A 78 -1.12 9.28 -15.23
CA PRO A 78 -1.70 10.61 -15.35
C PRO A 78 -3.04 10.70 -14.62
N LYS A 79 -3.31 11.88 -14.04
CA LYS A 79 -4.58 12.16 -13.38
C LYS A 79 -5.75 11.91 -14.32
N THR A 80 -6.72 11.17 -13.81
CA THR A 80 -8.02 11.01 -14.45
C THR A 80 -8.79 12.33 -14.47
N PRO A 81 -9.80 12.49 -15.34
CA PRO A 81 -10.60 13.73 -15.41
C PRO A 81 -11.29 14.12 -14.10
N ASP A 82 -11.53 13.16 -13.21
CA ASP A 82 -12.10 13.40 -11.87
C ASP A 82 -11.03 13.72 -10.79
N GLY A 83 -9.76 13.79 -11.17
CA GLY A 83 -8.64 14.19 -10.31
C GLY A 83 -7.95 13.06 -9.56
N ARG A 84 -8.34 11.80 -9.76
CA ARG A 84 -7.72 10.63 -9.10
C ARG A 84 -6.42 10.20 -9.79
N TYR A 85 -5.47 9.71 -9.00
CA TYR A 85 -4.26 9.03 -9.48
C TYR A 85 -4.51 7.52 -9.51
N LEU A 86 -4.38 6.93 -10.70
CA LEU A 86 -4.38 5.48 -10.85
C LEU A 86 -2.96 4.94 -10.66
N LEU A 87 -2.87 3.79 -10.02
CA LEU A 87 -1.61 3.11 -9.71
C LEU A 87 -1.54 1.84 -10.56
N GLU A 88 -0.46 1.70 -11.33
CA GLU A 88 -0.21 0.54 -12.19
C GLU A 88 1.06 -0.17 -11.73
N LEU A 89 1.04 -1.51 -11.71
CA LEU A 89 2.23 -2.32 -11.49
C LEU A 89 3.20 -2.17 -12.68
N VAL A 90 4.49 -2.00 -12.39
CA VAL A 90 5.56 -1.81 -13.38
C VAL A 90 6.11 -3.14 -13.87
#